data_AF-A0A7I4ACX6-F1
#
_entry.id   AF-A0A7I4ACX6-F1
#
_cell.length_a   1.000
_cell.length_b   1.000
_cell.length_c   1.000
_cell.angle_alpha   90.00
_cell.angle_beta   90.00
_cell.angle_gamma   90.00
#
_symmetry.space_group_name_H-M   'P 1'
#
loop_
_entity.id
_entity.type
_entity.pdbx_description
1 polymer ?
#
loop_
_entity_poly.entity_id
_entity_poly.type
_entity_poly.pdbx_seq_one_letter_code
_entity_poly.pdbx_strand_id
1 'polypeptide(L)'
;MELDLSNLGTVNTMFAALFSKLGVPIKTTISATVLEEALNGTVTIRPLPLGRPVNDKVEKQGAHFFGITISEAQAEAGVVVRVVSSVQSKFKLLYFEQEENGGLGLALQEDSVKTGKVTSAGMYFLHFQVYRLDPTINALAIAKDPDAAFFKRLEGLQPCEMSKLTAGTHIFAVYGDNFFKSASYTIEAICAESYLETAVKLKDIETQLLSKRNELKQFEVEYREVLARFQAVTNKYAQEKQAVDELLKSREKIQESFTSVPTTPKKMSGGSSSSAKVIGGDSATSADENESPPTEDPNVDKANKSKKWFNLNFKSGIGATGK
;
A
#
# COMPACT_ATOMS: atom_id res chain seq x y z
N MET A 1 -13.10 4.45 -12.25
CA MET A 1 -12.82 5.22 -13.47
C MET A 1 -11.72 4.48 -14.19
N GLU A 2 -12.01 3.98 -15.38
CA GLU A 2 -11.03 3.33 -16.25
C GLU A 2 -10.74 4.31 -17.39
N LEU A 3 -9.48 4.42 -17.81
CA LEU A 3 -9.06 5.33 -18.87
C LEU A 3 -8.77 4.54 -20.15
N ASP A 4 -9.64 4.72 -21.14
CA ASP A 4 -9.36 4.33 -22.52
C ASP A 4 -8.25 5.21 -23.08
N LEU A 5 -7.13 4.57 -23.39
CA LEU A 5 -5.93 5.24 -23.86
C LEU A 5 -6.05 5.69 -25.33
N SER A 6 -6.96 5.10 -26.12
CA SER A 6 -7.09 5.42 -27.55
C SER A 6 -7.65 6.83 -27.78
N ASN A 7 -8.54 7.30 -26.89
CA ASN A 7 -9.10 8.65 -26.90
C ASN A 7 -8.27 9.70 -26.11
N LEU A 8 -7.04 9.38 -25.69
CA LEU A 8 -6.22 10.25 -24.83
C LEU A 8 -5.31 11.21 -25.62
N GLY A 9 -5.77 12.46 -25.78
CA GLY A 9 -4.94 13.57 -26.24
C GLY A 9 -3.80 13.94 -25.27
N THR A 10 -2.71 14.50 -25.79
CA THR A 10 -1.41 14.70 -25.10
C THR A 10 -1.48 15.23 -23.66
N VAL A 11 -2.39 16.17 -23.38
CA VAL A 11 -2.59 16.77 -22.06
C VAL A 11 -3.12 15.74 -21.06
N ASN A 12 -4.12 14.96 -21.44
CA ASN A 12 -4.71 13.91 -20.60
C ASN A 12 -3.71 12.79 -20.32
N THR A 13 -2.89 12.44 -21.32
CA THR A 13 -1.77 11.49 -21.19
C THR A 13 -0.73 11.97 -20.18
N MET A 14 -0.48 13.28 -20.12
CA MET A 14 0.44 13.89 -19.14
C MET A 14 -0.16 13.94 -17.73
N PHE A 15 -1.46 14.23 -17.59
CA PHE A 15 -2.17 14.09 -16.29
C PHE A 15 -2.17 12.64 -15.79
N ALA A 16 -2.46 11.67 -16.64
CA ALA A 16 -2.42 10.25 -16.27
C ALA A 16 -1.02 9.81 -15.81
N ALA A 17 0.03 10.33 -16.46
CA ALA A 17 1.42 10.11 -16.04
C ALA A 17 1.74 10.74 -14.68
N LEU A 18 1.15 11.89 -14.33
CA LEU A 18 1.30 12.51 -13.01
C LEU A 18 0.58 11.71 -11.93
N PHE A 19 -0.67 11.30 -12.13
CA PHE A 19 -1.40 10.45 -11.17
C PHE A 19 -0.71 9.09 -10.97
N SER A 20 -0.21 8.45 -12.04
CA SER A 20 0.57 7.22 -11.92
C SER A 20 1.95 7.41 -11.26
N LYS A 21 2.50 8.64 -11.20
CA LYS A 21 3.70 8.98 -10.40
C LYS A 21 3.36 9.26 -8.93
N LEU A 22 2.16 9.75 -8.64
CA LEU A 22 1.64 9.95 -7.28
C LEU A 22 1.18 8.63 -6.61
N GLY A 23 1.44 7.48 -7.24
CA GLY A 23 1.07 6.16 -6.71
C GLY A 23 -0.40 5.80 -6.85
N VAL A 24 -1.21 6.63 -7.51
CA VAL A 24 -2.63 6.34 -7.76
C VAL A 24 -2.74 5.33 -8.91
N PRO A 25 -3.33 4.13 -8.70
CA PRO A 25 -3.54 3.17 -9.77
C PRO A 25 -4.54 3.73 -10.79
N ILE A 26 -4.11 3.86 -12.04
CA ILE A 26 -5.01 4.07 -13.18
C ILE A 26 -5.22 2.71 -13.83
N LYS A 27 -6.46 2.21 -13.79
CA LYS A 27 -6.87 1.09 -14.63
C LYS A 27 -7.13 1.60 -16.05
N THR A 28 -6.61 0.88 -17.03
CA THR A 28 -6.61 1.21 -18.45
C THR A 28 -7.34 0.12 -19.23
N THR A 29 -8.09 0.51 -20.26
CA THR A 29 -8.81 -0.45 -21.12
C THR A 29 -7.95 -0.88 -22.31
N ILE A 30 -8.39 -1.94 -22.98
CA ILE A 30 -7.94 -2.24 -24.35
C ILE A 30 -8.51 -1.17 -25.29
N SER A 31 -7.81 -0.86 -26.36
CA SER A 31 -8.28 0.04 -27.42
C SER A 31 -9.42 -0.65 -28.21
N ALA A 32 -10.46 0.11 -28.55
CA ALA A 32 -11.62 -0.43 -29.29
C ALA A 32 -11.18 -1.10 -30.60
N THR A 33 -10.26 -0.47 -31.35
CA THR A 33 -9.72 -1.00 -32.61
C THR A 33 -9.12 -2.40 -32.47
N VAL A 34 -8.38 -2.70 -31.40
CA VAL A 34 -7.80 -4.05 -31.19
C VAL A 34 -8.89 -5.10 -30.92
N LEU A 35 -9.97 -4.70 -30.23
CA LEU A 35 -11.11 -5.58 -29.98
C LEU A 35 -11.96 -5.78 -31.25
N GLU A 36 -12.15 -4.73 -32.05
CA GLU A 36 -12.84 -4.78 -33.33
C GLU A 36 -12.08 -5.62 -34.37
N GLU A 37 -10.75 -5.48 -34.48
CA GLU A 37 -9.91 -6.33 -35.34
C GLU A 37 -9.99 -7.81 -34.91
N ALA A 38 -9.96 -8.09 -33.60
CA ALA A 38 -10.10 -9.43 -33.07
C ALA A 38 -11.49 -10.04 -33.36
N LEU A 39 -12.56 -9.30 -33.07
CA LEU A 39 -13.95 -9.73 -33.26
C LEU A 39 -14.33 -9.91 -34.74
N ASN A 40 -13.66 -9.20 -35.66
CA ASN A 40 -13.81 -9.38 -37.11
C ASN A 40 -12.82 -10.41 -37.70
N GLY A 41 -11.97 -11.05 -36.88
CA GLY A 41 -11.01 -12.06 -37.32
C GLY A 41 -9.89 -11.55 -38.22
N THR A 42 -9.60 -10.25 -38.23
CA THR A 42 -8.58 -9.63 -39.12
C THR A 42 -7.17 -9.63 -38.52
N VAL A 43 -7.01 -10.07 -37.27
CA VAL A 43 -5.72 -10.10 -36.56
C VAL A 43 -4.79 -11.21 -37.05
N THR A 44 -3.48 -10.91 -37.11
CA THR A 44 -2.46 -11.92 -37.44
C THR A 44 -2.06 -12.73 -36.22
N ILE A 45 -2.58 -13.96 -36.14
CA ILE A 45 -2.25 -14.94 -35.09
C ILE A 45 -0.92 -15.63 -35.42
N ARG A 46 0.07 -15.55 -34.52
CA ARG A 46 1.37 -16.24 -34.67
C ARG A 46 1.43 -17.52 -33.83
N PRO A 47 2.08 -18.61 -34.28
CA PRO A 47 2.19 -19.83 -33.48
C PRO A 47 3.11 -19.61 -32.27
N LEU A 48 2.67 -20.10 -31.10
CA LEU A 48 3.46 -20.14 -29.86
C LEU A 48 3.54 -21.59 -29.36
N PRO A 49 4.55 -22.38 -29.80
CA PRO A 49 4.72 -23.75 -29.34
C PRO A 49 5.06 -23.82 -27.85
N LEU A 50 4.53 -24.83 -27.15
CA LEU A 50 4.78 -25.01 -25.73
C LEU A 50 6.28 -25.23 -25.44
N GLY A 51 6.76 -24.64 -24.34
CA GLY A 51 8.17 -24.66 -23.94
C GLY A 51 9.11 -23.80 -24.81
N ARG A 52 8.58 -22.91 -25.66
CA ARG A 52 9.40 -22.01 -26.50
C ARG A 52 9.08 -20.54 -26.23
N PRO A 53 9.94 -19.81 -25.48
CA PRO A 53 9.74 -18.38 -25.24
C PRO A 53 9.98 -17.55 -26.51
N VAL A 54 9.06 -16.63 -26.80
CA VAL A 54 9.15 -15.65 -27.90
C VAL A 54 9.44 -14.27 -27.29
N ASN A 55 10.54 -13.66 -27.73
CA ASN A 55 10.94 -12.30 -27.34
C ASN A 55 10.53 -11.31 -28.43
N ASP A 56 9.79 -10.26 -28.08
CA ASP A 56 9.19 -9.34 -29.05
C ASP A 56 8.92 -7.94 -28.43
N LYS A 57 8.44 -7.00 -29.24
CA LYS A 57 8.13 -5.62 -28.88
C LYS A 57 6.84 -5.15 -29.56
N VAL A 58 5.75 -5.08 -28.81
CA VAL A 58 4.46 -4.56 -29.30
C VAL A 58 4.42 -3.04 -29.14
N GLU A 59 3.87 -2.32 -30.12
CA GLU A 59 3.70 -0.87 -30.01
C GLU A 59 2.58 -0.47 -29.04
N LYS A 60 2.59 0.80 -28.60
CA LYS A 60 1.57 1.31 -27.68
C LYS A 60 0.16 1.06 -28.23
N GLN A 61 -0.75 0.57 -27.39
CA GLN A 61 -2.16 0.29 -27.74
C GLN A 61 -2.37 -0.72 -28.90
N GLY A 62 -1.31 -1.36 -29.41
CA GLY A 62 -1.40 -2.51 -30.29
C GLY A 62 -1.41 -3.81 -29.50
N ALA A 63 -1.78 -4.91 -30.16
CA ALA A 63 -1.72 -6.25 -29.61
C ALA A 63 -0.98 -7.22 -30.54
N HIS A 64 -0.21 -8.12 -29.95
CA HIS A 64 0.46 -9.22 -30.64
C HIS A 64 -0.25 -10.54 -30.28
N PHE A 65 -0.92 -11.16 -31.25
CA PHE A 65 -1.72 -12.37 -31.06
C PHE A 65 -0.89 -13.65 -31.25
N PHE A 66 -1.16 -14.64 -30.40
CA PHE A 66 -0.44 -15.91 -30.30
C PHE A 66 -1.42 -17.08 -30.17
N GLY A 67 -1.36 -18.02 -31.09
CA GLY A 67 -2.08 -19.29 -31.00
C GLY A 67 -1.22 -20.36 -30.37
N ILE A 68 -1.68 -20.93 -29.26
CA ILE A 68 -1.13 -22.18 -28.70
C ILE A 68 -2.03 -23.34 -29.15
N THR A 69 -1.45 -24.50 -29.43
CA THR A 69 -2.21 -25.73 -29.68
C THR A 69 -1.77 -26.78 -28.68
N ILE A 70 -2.73 -27.38 -27.97
CA ILE A 70 -2.49 -28.32 -26.88
C ILE A 70 -3.21 -29.64 -27.11
N SER A 71 -2.53 -30.74 -26.82
CA SER A 71 -3.10 -32.10 -26.85
C SER A 71 -3.95 -32.38 -25.61
N GLU A 72 -4.71 -33.48 -25.64
CA GLU A 72 -5.51 -33.95 -24.51
C GLU A 72 -4.66 -34.14 -23.24
N ALA A 73 -3.53 -34.86 -23.33
CA ALA A 73 -2.61 -35.03 -22.20
C ALA A 73 -2.00 -33.71 -21.69
N GLN A 74 -1.79 -32.71 -22.55
CA GLN A 74 -1.33 -31.38 -22.14
C GLN A 74 -2.44 -30.55 -21.48
N ALA A 75 -3.69 -30.71 -21.94
CA ALA A 75 -4.85 -30.13 -21.29
C ALA A 75 -5.08 -30.77 -19.91
N GLU A 76 -4.96 -32.10 -19.78
CA GLU A 76 -5.04 -32.83 -18.50
C GLU A 76 -3.91 -32.44 -17.52
N ALA A 77 -2.67 -32.32 -17.99
CA ALA A 77 -1.55 -31.87 -17.15
C ALA A 77 -1.70 -30.41 -16.70
N GLY A 78 -2.40 -29.59 -17.47
CA GLY A 78 -2.60 -28.16 -17.25
C GLY A 78 -1.57 -27.29 -17.96
N VAL A 79 -1.90 -26.01 -18.13
CA VAL A 79 -1.15 -25.06 -18.96
C VAL A 79 -0.90 -23.76 -18.20
N VAL A 80 0.29 -23.18 -18.34
CA VAL A 80 0.59 -21.81 -17.89
C VAL A 80 1.04 -20.97 -19.08
N VAL A 81 0.41 -19.81 -19.27
CA VAL A 81 0.88 -18.80 -20.22
C VAL A 81 1.45 -17.63 -19.42
N ARG A 82 2.75 -17.35 -19.57
CA ARG A 82 3.46 -16.28 -18.86
C ARG A 82 3.97 -15.21 -19.83
N VAL A 83 3.94 -13.96 -19.39
CA VAL A 83 4.58 -12.82 -20.07
C VAL A 83 5.45 -12.07 -19.08
N VAL A 84 6.70 -11.77 -19.44
CA VAL A 84 7.68 -11.08 -18.59
C VAL A 84 8.37 -9.95 -19.36
N SER A 85 8.68 -8.83 -18.70
CA SER A 85 9.51 -7.76 -19.24
C SER A 85 10.67 -7.42 -18.31
N SER A 86 11.91 -7.71 -18.77
CA SER A 86 13.15 -7.36 -18.08
C SER A 86 13.35 -5.84 -17.93
N VAL A 87 12.78 -5.06 -18.85
CA VAL A 87 12.83 -3.59 -18.86
C VAL A 87 11.62 -2.93 -18.17
N GLN A 88 10.82 -3.71 -17.43
CA GLN A 88 9.65 -3.25 -16.66
C GLN A 88 8.59 -2.51 -17.53
N SER A 89 8.35 -2.98 -18.76
CA SER A 89 7.25 -2.48 -19.61
C SER A 89 5.89 -2.71 -18.94
N LYS A 90 4.95 -1.78 -19.08
CA LYS A 90 3.53 -2.10 -18.85
C LYS A 90 2.96 -2.82 -20.08
N PHE A 91 2.22 -3.89 -19.83
CA PHE A 91 1.49 -4.66 -20.84
C PHE A 91 0.28 -5.34 -20.20
N LYS A 92 -0.58 -5.94 -21.01
CA LYS A 92 -1.63 -6.85 -20.56
C LYS A 92 -1.49 -8.18 -21.29
N LEU A 93 -1.68 -9.28 -20.57
CA LEU A 93 -1.89 -10.61 -21.15
C LEU A 93 -3.40 -10.81 -21.33
N LEU A 94 -3.82 -11.14 -22.54
CA LEU A 94 -5.21 -11.37 -22.90
C LEU A 94 -5.40 -12.83 -23.33
N TYR A 95 -6.59 -13.38 -23.08
CA TYR A 95 -7.07 -14.65 -23.65
C TYR A 95 -8.39 -14.41 -24.38
N PHE A 96 -8.53 -15.02 -25.54
CA PHE A 96 -9.69 -14.90 -26.41
C PHE A 96 -10.30 -16.27 -26.70
N GLU A 97 -11.62 -16.31 -26.74
CA GLU A 97 -12.40 -17.46 -27.22
C GLU A 97 -12.89 -17.19 -28.65
N GLN A 98 -13.16 -18.26 -29.40
CA GLN A 98 -13.62 -18.15 -30.78
C GLN A 98 -15.14 -17.99 -30.84
N GLU A 99 -15.58 -16.94 -31.50
CA GLU A 99 -16.99 -16.56 -31.67
C GLU A 99 -17.63 -17.32 -32.84
N GLU A 100 -18.97 -17.41 -32.86
CA GLU A 100 -19.72 -18.09 -33.94
C GLU A 100 -19.48 -17.48 -35.33
N ASN A 101 -19.10 -16.20 -35.40
CA ASN A 101 -18.74 -15.51 -36.64
C ASN A 101 -17.30 -15.84 -37.13
N GLY A 102 -16.55 -16.67 -36.40
CA GLY A 102 -15.15 -17.02 -36.66
C GLY A 102 -14.12 -16.06 -36.07
N GLY A 103 -14.56 -14.94 -35.50
CA GLY A 103 -13.72 -13.95 -34.81
C GLY A 103 -13.36 -14.33 -33.38
N LEU A 104 -12.86 -13.35 -32.62
CA LEU A 104 -12.29 -13.56 -31.28
C LEU A 104 -12.92 -12.62 -30.24
N GLY A 105 -13.62 -13.19 -29.27
CA GLY A 105 -14.16 -12.51 -28.10
C GLY A 105 -13.15 -12.46 -26.95
N LEU A 106 -12.98 -11.31 -26.30
CA LEU A 106 -12.06 -11.18 -25.15
C LEU A 106 -12.66 -11.86 -23.91
N ALA A 107 -12.04 -12.95 -23.46
CA ALA A 107 -12.54 -13.76 -22.35
C ALA A 107 -11.81 -13.49 -21.02
N LEU A 108 -10.49 -13.24 -21.03
CA LEU A 108 -9.72 -12.91 -19.81
C LEU A 108 -8.68 -11.81 -20.06
N GLN A 109 -8.41 -10.99 -19.04
CA GLN A 109 -7.34 -9.98 -19.02
C GLN A 109 -6.55 -10.05 -17.71
N GLU A 110 -5.22 -10.09 -17.81
CA GLU A 110 -4.30 -9.90 -16.69
C GLU A 110 -3.35 -8.72 -16.93
N ASP A 111 -3.32 -7.77 -15.99
CA ASP A 111 -2.46 -6.58 -16.05
C ASP A 111 -1.03 -6.91 -15.59
N SER A 112 0.00 -6.34 -16.24
CA SER A 112 1.40 -6.58 -15.83
C SER A 112 1.72 -5.98 -14.45
N VAL A 113 2.04 -6.83 -13.47
CA VAL A 113 2.44 -6.43 -12.11
C VAL A 113 3.97 -6.39 -12.02
N LYS A 114 4.53 -5.50 -11.17
CA LYS A 114 5.98 -5.46 -10.90
C LYS A 114 6.40 -6.55 -9.92
N THR A 115 7.21 -7.48 -10.39
CA THR A 115 7.71 -8.63 -9.64
C THR A 115 9.22 -8.53 -9.47
N GLY A 116 9.65 -7.97 -8.34
CA GLY A 116 11.06 -7.72 -8.05
C GLY A 116 11.71 -6.75 -9.05
N LYS A 117 12.56 -7.29 -9.95
CA LYS A 117 13.29 -6.53 -10.98
C LYS A 117 12.60 -6.50 -12.35
N VAL A 118 11.52 -7.25 -12.56
CA VAL A 118 10.79 -7.34 -13.83
C VAL A 118 9.33 -6.88 -13.68
N THR A 119 8.61 -6.72 -14.79
CA THR A 119 7.12 -6.81 -14.77
C THR A 119 6.68 -8.15 -15.36
N SER A 120 5.54 -8.67 -14.90
CA SER A 120 5.02 -9.98 -15.27
C SER A 120 3.49 -10.03 -15.24
N ALA A 121 2.89 -10.78 -16.16
CA ALA A 121 1.52 -11.29 -16.05
C ALA A 121 1.52 -12.79 -16.35
N GLY A 122 0.51 -13.53 -15.89
CA GLY A 122 0.39 -14.96 -16.17
C GLY A 122 -1.02 -15.49 -15.94
N MET A 123 -1.42 -16.43 -16.78
CA MET A 123 -2.69 -17.16 -16.68
C MET A 123 -2.38 -18.64 -16.40
N TYR A 124 -3.10 -19.22 -15.43
CA TYR A 124 -2.73 -20.48 -14.77
C TYR A 124 -3.89 -21.49 -14.83
N PHE A 125 -3.86 -22.35 -15.84
CA PHE A 125 -4.90 -23.34 -16.13
C PHE A 125 -4.50 -24.70 -15.53
N LEU A 126 -4.52 -24.80 -14.20
CA LEU A 126 -3.89 -25.88 -13.41
C LEU A 126 -4.88 -26.87 -12.74
N HIS A 127 -6.16 -26.86 -13.13
CA HIS A 127 -7.25 -27.69 -12.55
C HIS A 127 -7.51 -27.49 -11.05
N PHE A 128 -7.00 -26.40 -10.48
CA PHE A 128 -7.40 -25.90 -9.16
C PHE A 128 -7.55 -24.37 -9.21
N GLN A 129 -8.22 -23.81 -8.20
CA GLN A 129 -8.46 -22.38 -8.16
C GLN A 129 -7.20 -21.61 -7.77
N VAL A 130 -6.69 -20.81 -8.71
CA VAL A 130 -5.68 -19.77 -8.47
C VAL A 130 -6.40 -18.44 -8.14
N TYR A 131 -5.79 -17.59 -7.31
CA TYR A 131 -6.37 -16.33 -6.86
C TYR A 131 -5.53 -15.11 -7.25
N ARG A 132 -6.16 -14.15 -7.93
CA ARG A 132 -5.61 -12.83 -8.22
C ARG A 132 -5.80 -11.93 -7.00
N LEU A 133 -4.71 -11.41 -6.43
CA LEU A 133 -4.78 -10.37 -5.40
C LEU A 133 -4.93 -9.00 -6.06
N ASP A 134 -6.09 -8.37 -5.93
CA ASP A 134 -6.28 -6.97 -6.34
C ASP A 134 -5.86 -6.02 -5.21
N PRO A 135 -4.76 -5.26 -5.36
CA PRO A 135 -4.24 -4.36 -4.31
C PRO A 135 -4.98 -3.02 -4.25
N THR A 136 -5.92 -2.75 -5.17
CA THR A 136 -6.67 -1.49 -5.19
C THR A 136 -7.88 -1.53 -4.25
N ILE A 137 -8.39 -2.73 -3.97
CA ILE A 137 -9.45 -2.98 -3.01
C ILE A 137 -9.02 -2.47 -1.62
N ASN A 138 -9.91 -1.72 -0.96
CA ASN A 138 -9.71 -1.06 0.34
C ASN A 138 -8.67 0.08 0.42
N ALA A 139 -8.05 0.57 -0.66
CA ALA A 139 -7.04 1.64 -0.58
C ALA A 139 -7.49 2.89 0.22
N LEU A 140 -8.78 3.28 0.10
CA LEU A 140 -9.37 4.40 0.86
C LEU A 140 -9.65 4.10 2.35
N ALA A 141 -9.78 2.83 2.73
CA ALA A 141 -9.90 2.43 4.13
C ALA A 141 -8.53 2.42 4.80
N ILE A 142 -7.52 1.88 4.11
CA ILE A 142 -6.11 1.87 4.51
C ILE A 142 -5.58 3.29 4.75
N ALA A 143 -5.97 4.26 3.92
CA ALA A 143 -5.59 5.66 4.08
C ALA A 143 -6.19 6.35 5.33
N LYS A 144 -7.25 5.77 5.93
CA LYS A 144 -7.91 6.30 7.15
C LYS A 144 -7.47 5.59 8.42
N ASP A 145 -6.99 4.36 8.31
CA ASP A 145 -6.69 3.48 9.42
C ASP A 145 -5.45 2.62 9.10
N PRO A 146 -4.31 2.83 9.79
CA PRO A 146 -3.08 2.10 9.51
C PRO A 146 -3.17 0.62 9.91
N ASP A 147 -4.03 0.25 10.86
CA ASP A 147 -4.19 -1.14 11.30
C ASP A 147 -5.01 -1.94 10.27
N ALA A 148 -5.99 -1.28 9.62
CA ALA A 148 -6.73 -1.85 8.51
C ALA A 148 -5.84 -2.23 7.31
N ALA A 149 -4.65 -1.62 7.15
CA ALA A 149 -3.64 -2.02 6.16
C ALA A 149 -3.19 -3.47 6.32
N PHE A 150 -3.15 -3.99 7.55
CA PHE A 150 -2.78 -5.36 7.85
C PHE A 150 -3.97 -6.31 7.66
N PHE A 151 -5.09 -6.06 8.35
CA PHE A 151 -6.25 -6.95 8.32
C PHE A 151 -6.85 -7.12 6.93
N LYS A 152 -6.92 -6.03 6.14
CA LYS A 152 -7.57 -6.04 4.83
C LYS A 152 -6.66 -6.52 3.69
N ARG A 153 -5.40 -6.85 3.98
CA ARG A 153 -4.37 -7.22 3.00
C ARG A 153 -4.74 -8.40 2.09
N LEU A 154 -5.61 -9.30 2.56
CA LEU A 154 -6.08 -10.47 1.79
C LEU A 154 -7.55 -10.35 1.34
N GLU A 155 -8.25 -9.24 1.59
CA GLU A 155 -9.63 -9.06 1.11
C GLU A 155 -9.69 -8.92 -0.41
N GLY A 156 -8.60 -8.50 -1.06
CA GLY A 156 -8.49 -8.40 -2.51
C GLY A 156 -8.31 -9.74 -3.25
N LEU A 157 -8.25 -10.89 -2.56
CA LEU A 157 -8.13 -12.21 -3.19
C LEU A 157 -9.43 -12.61 -3.92
N GLN A 158 -9.42 -12.47 -5.24
CA GLN A 158 -10.49 -12.90 -6.15
C GLN A 158 -10.07 -14.17 -6.90
N PRO A 159 -10.97 -15.15 -7.13
CA PRO A 159 -10.66 -16.30 -7.96
C PRO A 159 -10.40 -15.87 -9.40
N CYS A 160 -9.39 -16.44 -10.06
CA CYS A 160 -9.25 -16.36 -11.51
C CYS A 160 -10.45 -17.09 -12.17
N GLU A 161 -11.08 -16.46 -13.16
CA GLU A 161 -12.37 -16.88 -13.70
C GLU A 161 -12.33 -18.24 -14.44
N MET A 162 -11.14 -18.63 -14.93
CA MET A 162 -10.91 -19.90 -15.61
C MET A 162 -9.70 -20.63 -15.00
N SER A 163 -9.83 -21.94 -14.79
CA SER A 163 -8.83 -22.79 -14.13
C SER A 163 -8.34 -23.98 -14.98
N LYS A 164 -8.85 -24.15 -16.20
CA LYS A 164 -8.48 -25.22 -17.14
C LYS A 164 -8.64 -24.77 -18.60
N LEU A 165 -7.92 -25.40 -19.51
CA LEU A 165 -8.16 -25.35 -20.96
C LEU A 165 -8.56 -26.75 -21.46
N THR A 166 -9.07 -26.84 -22.69
CA THR A 166 -9.43 -28.08 -23.38
C THR A 166 -8.34 -28.49 -24.38
N ALA A 167 -8.38 -29.71 -24.91
CA ALA A 167 -7.60 -30.02 -26.11
C ALA A 167 -8.06 -29.12 -27.28
N GLY A 168 -7.12 -28.59 -28.07
CA GLY A 168 -7.44 -27.68 -29.18
C GLY A 168 -6.46 -26.51 -29.31
N THR A 169 -6.92 -25.45 -30.00
CA THR A 169 -6.16 -24.22 -30.22
C THR A 169 -6.77 -23.08 -29.40
N HIS A 170 -5.93 -22.37 -28.65
CA HIS A 170 -6.32 -21.29 -27.74
C HIS A 170 -5.54 -20.01 -28.09
N ILE A 171 -6.23 -18.87 -28.13
CA ILE A 171 -5.64 -17.60 -28.59
C ILE A 171 -5.36 -16.67 -27.41
N PHE A 172 -4.12 -16.22 -27.32
CA PHE A 172 -3.65 -15.24 -26.34
C PHE A 172 -3.14 -13.99 -27.07
N ALA A 173 -3.05 -12.86 -26.38
CA ALA A 173 -2.35 -11.69 -26.91
C ALA A 173 -1.55 -10.94 -25.84
N VAL A 174 -0.51 -10.22 -26.28
CA VAL A 174 0.20 -9.23 -25.46
C VAL A 174 -0.12 -7.84 -25.98
N TYR A 175 -0.77 -7.04 -25.14
CA TYR A 175 -1.21 -5.67 -25.46
C TYR A 175 -0.29 -4.60 -24.85
N GLY A 176 0.06 -3.58 -25.63
CA GLY A 176 0.99 -2.52 -25.28
C GLY A 176 0.41 -1.43 -24.36
N ASP A 177 0.24 -1.74 -23.07
CA ASP A 177 -0.37 -0.90 -22.03
C ASP A 177 0.49 0.28 -21.52
N ASN A 178 1.30 0.87 -22.41
CA ASN A 178 2.23 1.96 -22.12
C ASN A 178 1.74 3.26 -22.79
N PHE A 179 1.58 4.32 -22.01
CA PHE A 179 1.12 5.65 -22.48
C PHE A 179 2.00 6.29 -23.59
N PHE A 180 3.30 6.00 -23.64
CA PHE A 180 4.27 6.74 -24.48
C PHE A 180 5.29 5.87 -25.24
N LYS A 181 5.34 4.55 -25.00
CA LYS A 181 6.39 3.67 -25.50
C LYS A 181 5.81 2.33 -25.90
N SER A 182 6.45 1.65 -26.83
CA SER A 182 6.26 0.21 -27.06
C SER A 182 6.51 -0.59 -25.77
N ALA A 183 5.92 -1.77 -25.65
CA ALA A 183 6.21 -2.74 -24.59
C ALA A 183 7.08 -3.87 -25.14
N SER A 184 8.30 -4.03 -24.60
CA SER A 184 9.18 -5.18 -24.90
C SER A 184 8.95 -6.29 -23.90
N TYR A 185 8.77 -7.52 -24.36
CA TYR A 185 8.35 -8.65 -23.54
C TYR A 185 8.89 -9.99 -24.04
N THR A 186 8.81 -10.99 -23.17
CA THR A 186 8.98 -12.42 -23.48
C THR A 186 7.67 -13.12 -23.14
N ILE A 187 7.01 -13.79 -24.10
CA ILE A 187 5.83 -14.63 -23.87
C ILE A 187 6.21 -16.11 -23.99
N GLU A 188 5.61 -16.98 -23.18
CA GLU A 188 5.85 -18.41 -23.20
C GLU A 188 4.61 -19.19 -22.71
N ALA A 189 4.24 -20.24 -23.43
CA ALA A 189 3.20 -21.20 -23.02
C ALA A 189 3.86 -22.51 -22.59
N ILE A 190 3.35 -23.15 -21.53
CA ILE A 190 4.08 -24.19 -20.79
C ILE A 190 3.12 -25.29 -20.34
N CYS A 191 3.50 -26.55 -20.58
CA CYS A 191 2.83 -27.71 -19.98
C CYS A 191 3.23 -27.81 -18.50
N ALA A 192 2.25 -27.88 -17.59
CA ALA A 192 2.50 -27.95 -16.15
C ALA A 192 3.03 -29.33 -15.69
N GLU A 193 3.04 -30.34 -16.57
CA GLU A 193 3.71 -31.63 -16.38
C GLU A 193 5.18 -31.48 -15.93
N SER A 194 5.92 -30.55 -16.55
CA SER A 194 7.32 -30.26 -16.18
C SER A 194 7.47 -29.49 -14.86
N TYR A 195 6.35 -29.17 -14.19
CA TYR A 195 6.27 -28.28 -13.03
C TYR A 195 5.31 -28.79 -11.93
N LEU A 196 4.92 -30.07 -11.94
CA LEU A 196 3.91 -30.65 -11.04
C LEU A 196 4.19 -30.36 -9.55
N GLU A 197 5.43 -30.50 -9.07
CA GLU A 197 5.81 -30.12 -7.71
C GLU A 197 5.49 -28.66 -7.38
N THR A 198 5.71 -27.74 -8.33
CA THR A 198 5.46 -26.31 -8.17
C THR A 198 3.96 -25.99 -8.23
N ALA A 199 3.20 -26.73 -9.04
CA ALA A 199 1.74 -26.63 -9.07
C ALA A 199 1.11 -27.09 -7.74
N VAL A 200 1.59 -28.20 -7.15
CA VAL A 200 1.16 -28.64 -5.81
C VAL A 200 1.52 -27.60 -4.75
N LYS A 201 2.77 -27.12 -4.72
CA LYS A 201 3.21 -26.06 -3.78
C LYS A 201 2.38 -24.77 -3.92
N LEU A 202 1.97 -24.40 -5.14
CA LEU A 202 1.06 -23.27 -5.37
C LEU A 202 -0.34 -23.54 -4.78
N LYS A 203 -0.93 -24.71 -5.05
CA LYS A 203 -2.24 -25.12 -4.50
C LYS A 203 -2.27 -25.11 -2.96
N ASP A 204 -1.17 -25.55 -2.33
CA ASP A 204 -1.03 -25.52 -0.87
C ASP A 204 -0.93 -24.08 -0.32
N ILE A 205 -0.25 -23.18 -1.04
CA ILE A 205 -0.15 -21.76 -0.69
C ILE A 205 -1.49 -21.04 -0.87
N GLU A 206 -2.22 -21.29 -1.96
CA GLU A 206 -3.56 -20.73 -2.17
C GLU A 206 -4.52 -21.15 -1.04
N THR A 207 -4.49 -22.43 -0.67
CA THR A 207 -5.27 -22.97 0.46
C THR A 207 -4.92 -22.24 1.77
N GLN A 208 -3.63 -22.01 2.03
CA GLN A 208 -3.16 -21.27 3.22
C GLN A 208 -3.56 -19.79 3.18
N LEU A 209 -3.50 -19.12 2.02
CA LEU A 209 -3.92 -17.73 1.85
C LEU A 209 -5.42 -17.54 2.12
N LEU A 210 -6.26 -18.48 1.68
CA LEU A 210 -7.69 -18.49 1.99
C LEU A 210 -7.97 -18.69 3.49
N SER A 211 -7.26 -19.60 4.15
CA SER A 211 -7.34 -19.77 5.60
C SER A 211 -6.97 -18.47 6.32
N LYS A 212 -5.80 -17.90 5.99
CA LYS A 212 -5.31 -16.66 6.61
C LYS A 212 -6.21 -15.45 6.33
N ARG A 213 -6.89 -15.38 5.18
CA ARG A 213 -7.91 -14.36 4.91
C ARG A 213 -9.09 -14.44 5.88
N ASN A 214 -9.51 -15.64 6.26
CA ASN A 214 -10.62 -15.86 7.20
C ASN A 214 -10.17 -15.63 8.65
N GLU A 215 -8.97 -16.12 9.01
CA GLU A 215 -8.35 -15.89 10.32
C GLU A 215 -8.12 -14.39 10.60
N LEU A 216 -7.63 -13.62 9.61
CA LEU A 216 -7.45 -12.17 9.74
C LEU A 216 -8.77 -11.42 10.02
N LYS A 217 -9.89 -11.89 9.45
CA LYS A 217 -11.22 -11.30 9.71
C LYS A 217 -11.71 -11.56 11.12
N GLN A 218 -11.42 -12.74 11.68
CA GLN A 218 -11.72 -13.05 13.08
C GLN A 218 -10.81 -12.25 14.03
N PHE A 219 -9.51 -12.21 13.74
CA PHE A 219 -8.53 -11.47 14.52
C PHE A 219 -8.75 -9.94 14.49
N GLU A 220 -9.27 -9.37 13.39
CA GLU A 220 -9.65 -7.95 13.38
C GLU A 220 -10.71 -7.64 14.44
N VAL A 221 -11.75 -8.47 14.57
CA VAL A 221 -12.84 -8.27 15.56
C VAL A 221 -12.28 -8.27 16.98
N GLU A 222 -11.49 -9.29 17.35
CA GLU A 222 -10.85 -9.38 18.67
C GLU A 222 -9.92 -8.18 18.92
N TYR A 223 -9.10 -7.82 17.93
CA TYR A 223 -8.18 -6.69 18.02
C TYR A 223 -8.91 -5.36 18.27
N ARG A 224 -10.02 -5.08 17.57
CA ARG A 224 -10.81 -3.87 17.81
C ARG A 224 -11.46 -3.87 19.19
N GLU A 225 -11.95 -5.01 19.67
CA GLU A 225 -12.56 -5.15 21.00
C GLU A 225 -11.53 -4.87 22.13
N VAL A 226 -10.34 -5.45 22.03
CA VAL A 226 -9.24 -5.23 22.97
C VAL A 226 -8.73 -3.79 22.89
N LEU A 227 -8.58 -3.22 21.70
CA LEU A 227 -8.16 -1.83 21.50
C LEU A 227 -9.16 -0.83 22.10
N ALA A 228 -10.47 -1.06 21.95
CA ALA A 228 -11.50 -0.23 22.56
C ALA A 228 -11.46 -0.30 24.10
N ARG A 229 -11.29 -1.50 24.68
CA ARG A 229 -11.09 -1.68 26.13
C ARG A 229 -9.84 -0.95 26.63
N PHE A 230 -8.72 -1.08 25.93
CA PHE A 230 -7.47 -0.39 26.28
C PHE A 230 -7.63 1.14 26.28
N GLN A 231 -8.30 1.70 25.27
CA GLN A 231 -8.59 3.12 25.20
C GLN A 231 -9.50 3.58 26.37
N ALA A 232 -10.56 2.84 26.68
CA ALA A 232 -11.44 3.13 27.81
C ALA A 232 -10.70 3.13 29.17
N VAL A 233 -9.85 2.12 29.41
CA VAL A 233 -9.03 2.04 30.64
C VAL A 233 -7.98 3.16 30.70
N THR A 234 -7.35 3.49 29.57
CA THR A 234 -6.36 4.59 29.50
C THR A 234 -7.00 5.95 29.78
N ASN A 235 -8.19 6.21 29.21
CA ASN A 235 -8.95 7.42 29.46
C ASN A 235 -9.39 7.51 30.94
N LYS A 236 -9.85 6.40 31.52
CA LYS A 236 -10.19 6.34 32.95
C LYS A 236 -8.95 6.63 33.82
N TYR A 237 -7.80 6.02 33.54
CA TYR A 237 -6.57 6.28 34.28
C TYR A 237 -6.17 7.76 34.27
N ALA A 238 -6.33 8.45 33.14
CA ALA A 238 -6.06 9.88 33.04
C ALA A 238 -7.02 10.73 33.91
N GLN A 239 -8.31 10.38 33.93
CA GLN A 239 -9.33 11.04 34.76
C GLN A 239 -9.09 10.82 36.26
N GLU A 240 -8.86 9.57 36.68
CA GLU A 240 -8.57 9.20 38.08
C GLU A 240 -7.30 9.91 38.57
N LYS A 241 -6.26 9.99 37.73
CA LYS A 241 -5.04 10.74 38.06
C LYS A 241 -5.34 12.23 38.25
N GLN A 242 -6.08 12.86 37.34
CA GLN A 242 -6.43 14.29 37.46
C GLN A 242 -7.22 14.55 38.75
N ALA A 243 -8.20 13.70 39.08
CA ALA A 243 -8.98 13.83 40.30
C ALA A 243 -8.10 13.73 41.56
N VAL A 244 -7.11 12.83 41.59
CA VAL A 244 -6.12 12.75 42.68
C VAL A 244 -5.23 14.00 42.73
N ASP A 245 -4.71 14.47 41.60
CA ASP A 245 -3.89 15.69 41.51
C ASP A 245 -4.67 16.95 41.97
N GLU A 246 -5.99 17.00 41.78
CA GLU A 246 -6.86 18.08 42.26
C GLU A 246 -7.19 17.97 43.76
N LEU A 247 -7.46 16.76 44.26
CA LEU A 247 -7.67 16.50 45.69
C LEU A 247 -6.42 16.83 46.53
N LEU A 248 -5.22 16.51 46.01
CA LEU A 248 -3.95 16.84 46.68
C LEU A 248 -3.74 18.36 46.78
N LYS A 249 -3.93 19.12 45.70
CA LYS A 249 -3.85 20.59 45.72
C LYS A 249 -4.87 21.23 46.65
N SER A 250 -6.09 20.69 46.70
CA SER A 250 -7.14 21.15 47.62
C SER A 250 -6.74 20.92 49.08
N ARG A 251 -6.20 19.74 49.40
CA ARG A 251 -5.64 19.40 50.72
C ARG A 251 -4.47 20.31 51.10
N GLU A 252 -3.53 20.57 50.20
CA GLU A 252 -2.38 21.46 50.41
C GLU A 252 -2.85 22.88 50.75
N LYS A 253 -3.73 23.47 49.93
CA LYS A 253 -4.31 24.79 50.17
C LYS A 253 -5.06 24.90 51.51
N ILE A 254 -5.76 23.83 51.92
CA ILE A 254 -6.39 23.78 53.25
C ILE A 254 -5.32 23.78 54.35
N GLN A 255 -4.23 23.02 54.20
CA GLN A 255 -3.14 22.97 55.18
C GLN A 255 -2.39 24.30 55.30
N GLU A 256 -2.14 25.01 54.19
CA GLU A 256 -1.57 26.37 54.18
C GLU A 256 -2.41 27.37 55.00
N SER A 257 -3.74 27.25 54.96
CA SER A 257 -4.65 28.17 55.69
C SER A 257 -4.54 28.07 57.22
N PHE A 258 -3.99 26.97 57.75
CA PHE A 258 -3.70 26.82 59.19
C PHE A 258 -2.31 27.37 59.58
N THR A 259 -1.39 27.56 58.64
CA THR A 259 -0.04 28.07 58.91
C THR A 259 0.14 29.55 58.55
N SER A 260 -0.80 30.15 57.82
CA SER A 260 -0.83 31.59 57.56
C SER A 260 -1.13 32.40 58.84
N VAL A 261 -0.07 32.84 59.53
CA VAL A 261 -0.17 33.74 60.69
C VAL A 261 -0.81 35.09 60.26
N PRO A 262 -1.84 35.60 60.95
CA PRO A 262 -2.44 36.89 60.62
C PRO A 262 -1.45 38.05 60.83
N THR A 263 -0.92 38.61 59.75
CA THR A 263 -0.23 39.89 59.78
C THR A 263 -1.22 40.99 60.11
N THR A 264 -0.98 41.69 61.23
CA THR A 264 -1.91 42.71 61.73
C THR A 264 -2.07 43.88 60.75
N PRO A 265 -3.27 44.46 60.61
CA PRO A 265 -3.50 45.56 59.69
C PRO A 265 -2.74 46.81 60.17
N LYS A 266 -1.67 47.19 59.46
CA LYS A 266 -1.04 48.51 59.65
C LYS A 266 -2.06 49.59 59.34
N LYS A 267 -2.46 50.34 60.37
CA LYS A 267 -3.32 51.53 60.22
C LYS A 267 -2.72 52.51 59.23
N MET A 268 -3.56 53.06 58.36
CA MET A 268 -3.22 54.25 57.58
C MET A 268 -3.22 55.49 58.48
N SER A 269 -2.03 56.01 58.73
CA SER A 269 -1.75 57.41 59.07
C SER A 269 -0.31 57.67 58.62
N GLY A 270 0.02 58.66 57.81
CA GLY A 270 -0.68 59.91 57.56
C GLY A 270 0.17 61.06 58.09
N GLY A 271 1.14 61.50 57.29
CA GLY A 271 2.17 62.48 57.67
C GLY A 271 3.29 62.51 56.62
N SER A 272 3.76 63.70 56.28
CA SER A 272 4.64 63.96 55.12
C SER A 272 6.08 64.32 55.53
N SER A 273 6.92 64.71 54.55
CA SER A 273 8.31 65.24 54.66
C SER A 273 9.42 64.18 54.86
N SER A 274 10.64 64.32 54.29
CA SER A 274 11.09 65.23 53.20
C SER A 274 12.50 64.87 52.65
N SER A 275 12.71 65.16 51.36
CA SER A 275 13.96 65.68 50.73
C SER A 275 15.28 64.88 50.67
N ALA A 276 15.93 64.99 49.49
CA ALA A 276 17.35 64.76 49.13
C ALA A 276 17.95 63.33 49.27
N LYS A 277 18.67 62.69 48.31
CA LYS A 277 19.54 63.07 47.15
C LYS A 277 21.03 63.24 47.53
N VAL A 278 21.94 62.89 46.59
CA VAL A 278 23.43 63.12 46.53
C VAL A 278 24.29 61.98 47.16
N ILE A 279 25.41 61.48 46.59
CA ILE A 279 25.93 61.30 45.19
C ILE A 279 27.23 60.43 45.21
N GLY A 280 27.63 59.84 44.07
CA GLY A 280 29.00 59.31 43.80
C GLY A 280 29.27 57.88 44.29
N GLY A 281 30.21 57.09 43.74
CA GLY A 281 31.25 57.32 42.71
C GLY A 281 32.56 56.62 43.14
N ASP A 282 33.48 56.14 42.28
CA ASP A 282 33.58 56.09 40.81
C ASP A 282 34.70 55.08 40.40
N SER A 283 35.01 54.91 39.10
CA SER A 283 36.26 54.39 38.47
C SER A 283 36.15 53.15 37.55
N ALA A 284 36.83 53.24 36.39
CA ALA A 284 37.11 52.19 35.38
C ALA A 284 38.44 51.44 35.70
N THR A 285 39.01 50.50 34.92
CA THR A 285 38.93 50.06 33.48
C THR A 285 38.80 48.51 33.39
N SER A 286 38.84 47.76 32.27
CA SER A 286 39.23 47.94 30.83
C SER A 286 38.20 47.22 29.89
N ALA A 287 38.21 47.20 28.55
CA ALA A 287 39.20 46.94 27.47
C ALA A 287 39.80 45.50 27.48
N ASP A 288 39.74 44.70 26.41
CA ASP A 288 39.17 44.91 25.05
C ASP A 288 38.84 43.56 24.33
N GLU A 289 38.21 43.62 23.15
CA GLU A 289 38.03 42.56 22.12
C GLU A 289 37.19 41.29 22.48
N ASN A 290 36.25 40.76 21.66
CA ASN A 290 35.74 41.14 20.33
C ASN A 290 34.35 40.50 20.02
N GLU A 291 33.65 40.98 18.97
CA GLU A 291 32.51 40.38 18.21
C GLU A 291 31.38 39.62 18.97
N SER A 292 30.18 40.15 19.28
CA SER A 292 29.20 40.97 18.50
C SER A 292 28.51 40.22 17.31
N PRO A 293 27.23 40.54 16.91
CA PRO A 293 26.06 39.84 17.50
C PRO A 293 24.97 39.25 16.53
N PRO A 294 23.73 39.79 16.37
CA PRO A 294 22.44 39.11 16.66
C PRO A 294 21.70 38.61 15.36
N THR A 295 20.41 38.21 15.27
CA THR A 295 19.13 38.69 15.82
C THR A 295 17.94 37.70 15.71
N GLU A 296 16.97 37.89 16.62
CA GLU A 296 15.49 37.85 16.42
C GLU A 296 14.70 36.59 15.99
N ASP A 297 13.91 36.11 16.95
CA ASP A 297 12.60 35.42 16.90
C ASP A 297 11.48 36.23 16.16
N PRO A 298 10.19 35.76 16.01
CA PRO A 298 9.58 34.44 16.28
C PRO A 298 8.55 33.94 15.20
N ASN A 299 7.86 32.81 15.50
CA ASN A 299 6.50 32.43 15.01
C ASN A 299 6.40 31.95 13.52
N VAL A 300 5.48 31.10 13.01
CA VAL A 300 4.21 30.41 13.39
C VAL A 300 4.16 29.08 12.55
N ASP A 301 3.45 27.95 12.76
CA ASP A 301 2.54 27.39 13.79
C ASP A 301 2.79 25.85 13.96
N LYS A 302 1.80 25.09 14.44
CA LYS A 302 1.84 23.65 14.75
C LYS A 302 1.75 22.72 13.52
N ALA A 303 2.48 21.60 13.54
CA ALA A 303 1.89 20.24 13.59
C ALA A 303 2.94 19.11 13.42
N ASN A 304 3.50 18.59 14.53
CA ASN A 304 3.85 17.16 14.65
C ASN A 304 4.30 16.79 16.07
N LYS A 305 3.44 16.12 16.84
CA LYS A 305 3.85 15.28 17.98
C LYS A 305 3.39 13.86 17.70
N SER A 306 4.23 13.11 16.99
CA SER A 306 4.01 11.69 16.73
C SER A 306 3.89 10.92 18.05
N LYS A 307 3.02 9.90 18.06
CA LYS A 307 2.74 9.09 19.25
C LYS A 307 4.02 8.34 19.64
N LYS A 308 4.65 8.72 20.76
CA LYS A 308 5.78 7.96 21.32
C LYS A 308 5.27 6.59 21.78
N TRP A 309 5.70 5.56 21.07
CA TRP A 309 5.42 4.16 21.35
C TRP A 309 5.94 3.79 22.76
N PHE A 310 5.09 3.20 23.60
CA PHE A 310 5.51 2.74 24.92
C PHE A 310 6.27 1.41 24.81
N ASN A 311 7.61 1.49 24.73
CA ASN A 311 8.48 0.32 24.79
C ASN A 311 8.52 -0.27 26.22
N LEU A 312 7.49 -1.07 26.56
CA LEU A 312 7.49 -1.93 27.74
C LEU A 312 8.31 -3.21 27.45
N ASN A 313 9.64 -3.07 27.51
CA ASN A 313 10.57 -4.19 27.47
C ASN A 313 10.42 -5.05 28.75
N PHE A 314 9.57 -6.06 28.71
CA PHE A 314 9.60 -7.15 29.67
C PHE A 314 10.89 -7.95 29.50
N LYS A 315 11.87 -7.71 30.39
CA LYS A 315 13.04 -8.61 30.53
C LYS A 315 12.56 -9.96 31.03
N SER A 316 12.55 -10.96 30.15
CA SER A 316 12.33 -12.37 30.50
C SER A 316 13.52 -12.91 31.29
N GLY A 317 13.53 -12.68 32.60
CA GLY A 317 14.60 -13.06 33.52
C GLY A 317 14.26 -14.28 34.37
N ILE A 318 14.31 -15.47 33.77
CA ILE A 318 14.44 -16.75 34.51
C ILE A 318 15.63 -17.50 33.91
N GLY A 319 16.59 -17.87 34.76
CA GLY A 319 17.86 -18.47 34.35
C GLY A 319 17.80 -19.98 34.13
N ALA A 320 18.83 -20.52 33.50
CA ALA A 320 18.93 -21.94 33.19
C ALA A 320 19.58 -22.75 34.34
N THR A 321 18.89 -23.80 34.78
CA THR A 321 19.44 -25.02 35.42
C THR A 321 18.53 -26.20 35.03
N GLY A 322 19.04 -27.39 34.71
CA GLY A 322 20.43 -27.80 34.46
C GLY A 322 20.54 -29.34 34.36
N LYS A 323 21.61 -29.81 33.68
CA LYS A 323 21.85 -31.19 33.20
C LYS A 323 21.06 -31.58 31.95
#